data_AF-A0A1X0UNH0-F1
#
_entry.id   AF-A0A1X0UNH0-F1
#
_cell.length_a   1.000
_cell.length_b   1.000
_cell.length_c   1.000
_cell.angle_alpha   90.00
_cell.angle_beta   90.00
_cell.angle_gamma   90.00
#
_symmetry.space_group_name_H-M   'P 1'
#
loop_
_entity.id
_entity.type
_entity.pdbx_description
1 polymer ?
#
loop_
_entity_poly.entity_id
_entity_poly.type
_entity_poly.pdbx_seq_one_letter_code
_entity_poly.pdbx_strand_id
1 'polypeptide(L)'
;MDGRACNHRGEQWRRQVALGATGFDDAGTPLSLRRLTRSSVEIVSGVDWGRFAAIEPERRIVCFPRGSMRGGAEKVPSRWLMPTLAALSGSKIGVVDWRKQTADVEAIVTVESFDVSTQTVDHRIGVSAASETEWRLRALAEVSARDRRGALEDPIVATGMGLRSDRLHGRCTRFNGNVSHTENAVTFFDAPVSTSRFDDWVASPYRFFVKAVLGVDKLEDPDDAAQLDTLTRGNLIHLSLERYVQGTIDGVDATLDRLIELSEEVLAGARVDVPGWLPQRELAEWFELDRADRADG
;
A
#
# COMPACT_ATOMS: atom_id res chain seq x y z
N MET A 1 6.47 -34.84 -37.58
CA MET A 1 5.13 -34.24 -37.74
C MET A 1 4.57 -34.19 -36.33
N ASP A 2 4.50 -33.07 -35.61
CA ASP A 2 3.94 -31.77 -35.95
C ASP A 2 4.72 -30.65 -35.25
N GLY A 3 5.38 -29.79 -36.02
CA GLY A 3 6.19 -28.67 -35.50
C GLY A 3 5.75 -27.31 -36.06
N ARG A 4 4.60 -27.25 -36.74
CA ARG A 4 4.15 -26.03 -37.45
C ARG A 4 2.99 -25.29 -36.79
N ALA A 5 2.31 -25.87 -35.80
CA ALA A 5 1.17 -25.23 -35.14
C ALA A 5 1.54 -24.19 -34.07
N CYS A 6 2.78 -24.22 -33.53
CA CYS A 6 3.19 -23.30 -32.46
C CYS A 6 3.70 -21.94 -32.98
N ASN A 7 4.11 -21.85 -34.24
CA ASN A 7 4.70 -20.62 -34.80
C ASN A 7 3.64 -19.58 -35.20
N HIS A 8 2.42 -20.01 -35.55
CA HIS A 8 1.38 -19.10 -36.04
C HIS A 8 0.76 -18.22 -34.93
N ARG A 9 0.70 -18.70 -33.68
CA ARG A 9 0.23 -17.91 -32.53
C ARG A 9 1.26 -16.88 -32.07
N GLY A 10 2.56 -17.17 -32.22
CA GLY A 10 3.64 -16.23 -31.91
C GLY A 10 3.74 -15.07 -32.89
N GLU A 11 3.47 -15.30 -34.18
CA GLU A 11 3.49 -14.25 -35.21
C GLU A 11 2.24 -13.36 -35.20
N GLN A 12 1.06 -13.91 -34.87
CA GLN A 12 -0.14 -13.09 -34.65
C GLN A 12 0.00 -12.15 -33.44
N TRP A 13 0.63 -12.61 -32.36
CA TRP A 13 0.84 -11.80 -31.15
C TRP A 13 1.83 -10.63 -31.37
N ARG A 14 2.92 -10.84 -32.12
CA ARG A 14 3.88 -9.77 -32.46
C ARG A 14 3.21 -8.61 -33.22
N ARG A 15 2.19 -8.88 -34.04
CA ARG A 15 1.40 -7.83 -34.72
C ARG A 15 0.44 -7.09 -33.80
N GLN A 16 -0.05 -7.76 -32.75
CA GLN A 16 -1.04 -7.20 -31.82
C GLN A 16 -0.43 -6.31 -30.73
N VAL A 17 0.86 -6.48 -30.42
CA VAL A 17 1.63 -5.57 -29.55
C VAL A 17 2.08 -4.31 -30.31
N ALA A 18 2.33 -4.41 -31.61
CA ALA A 18 2.74 -3.28 -32.47
C ALA A 18 1.58 -2.34 -32.85
N LEU A 19 0.33 -2.78 -32.74
CA LEU A 19 -0.88 -1.97 -32.93
C LEU A 19 -1.58 -1.87 -31.58
N GLY A 20 -1.46 -0.72 -30.91
CA GLY A 20 -1.98 -0.47 -29.56
C GLY A 20 -3.33 -1.17 -29.29
N ALA A 21 -3.30 -2.15 -28.39
CA ALA A 21 -4.38 -3.10 -28.18
C ALA A 21 -5.68 -2.42 -27.70
N THR A 22 -6.65 -2.28 -28.59
CA THR A 22 -8.07 -2.18 -28.24
C THR A 22 -8.68 -3.57 -28.45
N GLY A 23 -8.96 -4.28 -27.34
CA GLY A 23 -9.75 -5.52 -27.41
C GLY A 23 -11.20 -5.20 -27.74
N PHE A 24 -11.91 -6.09 -28.43
CA PHE A 24 -13.35 -6.00 -28.70
C PHE A 24 -14.02 -7.27 -28.16
N ASP A 25 -15.28 -7.20 -27.73
CA ASP A 25 -16.06 -8.37 -27.32
C ASP A 25 -16.61 -9.17 -28.53
N ASP A 26 -17.26 -10.32 -28.28
CA ASP A 26 -17.84 -11.19 -29.32
C ASP A 26 -18.94 -10.51 -30.16
N ALA A 27 -19.41 -9.34 -29.73
CA ALA A 27 -20.38 -8.50 -30.46
C ALA A 27 -19.71 -7.36 -31.25
N GLY A 28 -18.37 -7.28 -31.28
CA GLY A 28 -17.63 -6.25 -31.99
C GLY A 28 -17.64 -4.89 -31.30
N THR A 29 -17.92 -4.84 -29.99
CA THR A 29 -17.88 -3.62 -29.18
C THR A 29 -16.47 -3.43 -28.64
N PRO A 30 -15.84 -2.25 -28.76
CA PRO A 30 -14.52 -2.03 -28.16
C PRO A 30 -14.65 -2.19 -26.65
N LEU A 31 -13.88 -3.12 -26.09
CA LEU A 31 -13.68 -3.26 -24.65
C LEU A 31 -13.04 -1.96 -24.20
N SER A 32 -13.89 -1.01 -23.76
CA SER A 32 -13.41 0.10 -22.97
C SER A 32 -12.67 -0.55 -21.80
N LEU A 33 -11.36 -0.34 -21.74
CA LEU A 33 -10.57 -0.65 -20.56
C LEU A 33 -11.18 0.17 -19.43
N ARG A 34 -12.19 -0.37 -18.76
CA ARG A 34 -12.47 -0.03 -17.38
C ARG A 34 -11.24 -0.51 -16.66
N ARG A 35 -10.25 0.37 -16.64
CA ARG A 35 -9.15 0.40 -15.70
C ARG A 35 -9.84 0.07 -14.37
N LEU A 36 -9.56 -1.10 -13.81
CA LEU A 36 -9.81 -1.35 -12.39
C LEU A 36 -8.82 -0.42 -11.66
N THR A 37 -9.10 0.88 -11.71
CA THR A 37 -8.48 1.87 -10.86
C THR A 37 -8.93 1.55 -9.44
N ARG A 38 -8.12 1.91 -8.44
CA ARG A 38 -8.49 1.91 -7.01
C ARG A 38 -9.90 2.45 -6.70
N SER A 39 -10.57 3.11 -7.65
CA SER A 39 -11.96 3.55 -7.56
C SER A 39 -13.01 2.42 -7.65
N SER A 40 -12.68 1.19 -8.05
CA SER A 40 -13.64 0.07 -8.10
C SER A 40 -13.45 -0.97 -6.99
N VAL A 41 -12.38 -0.86 -6.20
CA VAL A 41 -12.13 -1.69 -5.00
C VAL A 41 -11.95 -0.72 -3.85
N GLU A 42 -12.93 -0.69 -2.96
CA GLU A 42 -12.89 0.17 -1.78
C GLU A 42 -11.93 -0.43 -0.76
N ILE A 43 -10.67 0.01 -0.79
CA ILE A 43 -9.67 -0.41 0.19
C ILE A 43 -9.91 0.39 1.47
N VAL A 44 -10.62 -0.24 2.41
CA VAL A 44 -10.78 0.30 3.76
C VAL A 44 -9.59 -0.15 4.60
N SER A 45 -8.64 0.74 4.83
CA SER A 45 -7.63 0.56 5.87
C SER A 45 -8.27 0.76 7.25
N GLY A 46 -7.74 0.12 8.30
CA GLY A 46 -8.35 -0.04 9.65
C GLY A 46 -8.63 1.23 10.48
N VAL A 47 -8.86 2.37 9.85
CA VAL A 47 -9.23 3.65 10.46
C VAL A 47 -10.69 4.04 10.11
N ASP A 48 -11.30 3.44 9.08
CA ASP A 48 -12.67 3.79 8.63
C ASP A 48 -13.66 2.61 8.73
N TRP A 49 -13.97 2.22 9.97
CA TRP A 49 -14.82 1.05 10.26
C TRP A 49 -16.28 1.23 9.87
N GLY A 50 -16.80 2.46 9.85
CA GLY A 50 -18.16 2.75 9.43
C GLY A 50 -18.38 2.46 7.94
N ARG A 51 -17.38 2.78 7.12
CA ARG A 51 -17.37 2.46 5.69
C ARG A 51 -17.21 0.96 5.43
N PHE A 52 -16.39 0.26 6.23
CA PHE A 52 -16.29 -1.20 6.17
C PHE A 52 -17.64 -1.90 6.47
N ALA A 53 -18.37 -1.42 7.48
CA ALA A 53 -19.67 -1.99 7.86
C ALA A 53 -20.75 -1.81 6.77
N ALA A 54 -20.66 -0.76 5.96
CA ALA A 54 -21.60 -0.50 4.87
C ALA A 54 -21.39 -1.39 3.62
N ILE A 55 -20.26 -2.09 3.51
CA ILE A 55 -20.00 -3.03 2.40
C ILE A 55 -20.77 -4.32 2.65
N GLU A 56 -21.46 -4.87 1.63
CA GLU A 56 -22.15 -6.16 1.72
C GLU A 56 -21.22 -7.27 2.25
N PRO A 57 -21.61 -8.05 3.28
CA PRO A 57 -20.74 -9.06 3.90
C PRO A 57 -20.16 -10.09 2.92
N GLU A 58 -20.88 -10.41 1.84
CA GLU A 58 -20.47 -11.35 0.79
C GLU A 58 -19.39 -10.79 -0.15
N ARG A 59 -19.07 -9.49 -0.05
CA ARG A 59 -18.07 -8.81 -0.89
C ARG A 59 -16.85 -8.31 -0.11
N ARG A 60 -16.70 -8.70 1.16
CA ARG A 60 -15.60 -8.26 2.02
C ARG A 60 -14.41 -9.22 1.90
N ILE A 61 -13.28 -8.71 1.41
CA ILE A 61 -12.01 -9.43 1.40
C ILE A 61 -11.10 -8.80 2.46
N VAL A 62 -10.60 -9.62 3.38
CA VAL A 62 -9.64 -9.18 4.40
C VAL A 62 -8.26 -9.71 4.02
N CYS A 63 -7.31 -8.80 3.81
CA CYS A 63 -5.92 -9.12 3.49
C CYS A 63 -5.01 -8.69 4.63
N PHE A 64 -3.97 -9.48 4.92
CA PHE A 64 -2.89 -9.08 5.81
C PHE A 64 -1.53 -9.52 5.22
N PRO A 65 -0.47 -8.72 5.40
CA PRO A 65 0.84 -9.06 4.88
C PRO A 65 1.45 -10.20 5.69
N ARG A 66 2.06 -11.18 5.01
CA ARG A 66 2.84 -12.25 5.67
C ARG A 66 4.27 -11.84 6.02
N GLY A 67 4.76 -10.71 5.53
CA GLY A 67 6.14 -10.30 5.77
C GLY A 67 6.34 -8.81 5.57
N SER A 68 7.45 -8.30 6.08
CA SER A 68 7.87 -6.92 5.89
C SER A 68 9.01 -6.86 4.88
N MET A 69 8.96 -5.90 3.95
CA MET A 69 10.14 -5.61 3.11
C MET A 69 11.28 -4.96 3.89
N ARG A 70 11.02 -4.53 5.15
CA ARG A 70 12.00 -3.89 6.04
C ARG A 70 12.68 -4.86 7.00
N GLY A 71 12.15 -6.07 7.18
CA GLY A 71 12.68 -7.07 8.11
C GLY A 71 12.31 -8.49 7.71
N GLY A 72 13.23 -9.45 7.90
CA GLY A 72 13.07 -10.83 7.45
C GLY A 72 12.09 -11.69 8.26
N ALA A 73 11.35 -11.11 9.21
CA ALA A 73 10.40 -11.84 10.03
C ALA A 73 9.05 -12.00 9.32
N GLU A 74 8.48 -13.21 9.40
CA GLU A 74 7.11 -13.47 8.99
C GLU A 74 6.15 -12.77 9.97
N LYS A 75 5.23 -11.96 9.45
CA LYS A 75 4.18 -11.32 10.26
C LYS A 75 3.10 -12.36 10.58
N VAL A 76 2.66 -12.37 11.84
CA VAL A 76 1.54 -13.19 12.29
C VAL A 76 0.21 -12.46 12.07
N PRO A 77 -0.92 -13.19 11.94
CA PRO A 77 -2.23 -12.57 11.83
C PRO A 77 -2.48 -11.70 13.06
N SER A 78 -3.11 -10.55 12.83
CA SER A 78 -3.54 -9.67 13.92
C SER A 78 -4.46 -10.42 14.87
N ARG A 79 -4.42 -10.07 16.17
CA ARG A 79 -5.33 -10.63 17.18
C ARG A 79 -6.81 -10.52 16.77
N TRP A 80 -7.14 -9.50 15.98
CA TRP A 80 -8.50 -9.23 15.49
C TRP A 80 -8.94 -10.18 14.38
N LEU A 81 -8.00 -10.79 13.67
CA LEU A 81 -8.30 -11.72 12.58
C LEU A 81 -8.43 -13.18 13.08
N MET A 82 -7.87 -13.48 14.25
CA MET A 82 -7.89 -14.83 14.83
C MET A 82 -9.30 -15.41 15.02
N PRO A 83 -10.30 -14.67 15.54
CA PRO A 83 -11.67 -15.18 15.65
C PRO A 83 -12.29 -15.50 14.29
N THR A 84 -12.04 -14.68 13.28
CA THR A 84 -12.53 -14.91 11.90
C THR A 84 -11.88 -16.14 11.29
N LEU A 85 -10.57 -16.33 11.45
CA LEU A 85 -9.88 -17.54 10.99
C LEU A 85 -10.43 -18.80 11.69
N ALA A 86 -10.71 -18.71 13.00
CA ALA A 86 -11.31 -19.81 13.74
C ALA A 86 -12.74 -20.12 13.29
N ALA A 87 -13.55 -19.10 13.02
CA ALA A 87 -14.90 -19.24 12.51
C ALA A 87 -14.92 -19.88 11.11
N LEU A 88 -14.07 -19.40 10.19
CA LEU A 88 -13.99 -19.91 8.81
C LEU A 88 -13.44 -21.35 8.74
N SER A 89 -12.52 -21.70 9.65
CA SER A 89 -11.94 -23.04 9.72
C SER A 89 -12.78 -24.04 10.52
N GLY A 90 -13.80 -23.58 11.25
CA GLY A 90 -14.58 -24.41 12.18
C GLY A 90 -13.79 -24.97 13.36
N SER A 91 -12.57 -24.48 13.62
CA SER A 91 -11.67 -24.99 14.67
C SER A 91 -10.85 -23.87 15.31
N LYS A 92 -10.24 -24.14 16.47
CA LYS A 92 -9.36 -23.16 17.11
C LYS A 92 -8.06 -23.03 16.33
N ILE A 93 -7.76 -21.81 15.88
CA ILE A 93 -6.53 -21.50 15.14
C ILE A 93 -5.48 -20.88 16.06
N GLY A 94 -4.26 -21.43 16.02
CA GLY A 94 -3.09 -20.91 16.72
C GLY A 94 -2.36 -19.84 15.91
N VAL A 95 -1.84 -18.80 16.58
CA VAL A 95 -1.18 -17.65 15.94
C VAL A 95 0.07 -18.04 15.13
N VAL A 96 0.77 -19.11 15.52
CA VAL A 96 2.01 -19.56 14.88
C VAL A 96 1.74 -20.53 13.73
N ASP A 97 0.87 -21.52 13.96
CA ASP A 97 0.59 -22.60 13.00
C ASP A 97 -0.60 -22.33 12.07
N TRP A 98 -1.15 -21.12 12.10
CA TRP A 98 -2.36 -20.74 11.34
C TRP A 98 -2.28 -21.18 9.87
N ARG A 99 -1.14 -20.98 9.18
CA ARG A 99 -0.98 -21.35 7.77
C ARG A 99 -1.24 -22.83 7.51
N LYS A 100 -0.73 -23.70 8.39
CA LYS A 100 -0.91 -25.15 8.26
C LYS A 100 -2.35 -25.54 8.60
N GLN A 101 -2.90 -24.93 9.63
CA GLN A 101 -4.26 -25.22 10.12
C GLN A 101 -5.35 -24.73 9.17
N THR A 102 -5.06 -23.71 8.36
CA THR A 102 -6.00 -23.14 7.39
C THR A 102 -5.69 -23.52 5.93
N ALA A 103 -4.75 -24.45 5.68
CA ALA A 103 -4.30 -24.78 4.32
C ALA A 103 -5.43 -25.32 3.44
N ASP A 104 -6.33 -26.12 4.02
CA ASP A 104 -7.45 -26.76 3.33
C ASP A 104 -8.78 -25.99 3.49
N VAL A 105 -8.75 -24.78 4.06
CA VAL A 105 -9.95 -23.97 4.27
C VAL A 105 -10.23 -23.16 3.00
N GLU A 106 -11.34 -23.46 2.34
CA GLU A 106 -11.69 -22.87 1.04
C GLU A 106 -11.77 -21.34 1.05
N ALA A 107 -12.30 -20.77 2.14
CA ALA A 107 -12.45 -19.32 2.31
C ALA A 107 -11.12 -18.58 2.61
N ILE A 108 -10.01 -19.30 2.82
CA ILE A 108 -8.72 -18.72 3.21
C ILE A 108 -7.69 -18.99 2.10
N VAL A 109 -7.26 -17.92 1.44
CA VAL A 109 -6.27 -18.00 0.36
C VAL A 109 -4.92 -17.49 0.85
N THR A 110 -3.89 -18.34 0.76
CA THR A 110 -2.50 -17.91 1.01
C THR A 110 -1.82 -17.58 -0.31
N VAL A 111 -1.47 -16.30 -0.48
CA VAL A 111 -0.61 -15.89 -1.59
C VAL A 111 0.84 -16.10 -1.18
N GLU A 112 1.51 -17.07 -1.83
CA GLU A 112 2.87 -17.46 -1.45
C GLU A 112 3.89 -16.35 -1.73
N SER A 113 3.84 -15.74 -2.92
CA SER A 113 4.66 -14.59 -3.26
C SER A 113 4.04 -13.80 -4.40
N PHE A 114 4.50 -12.56 -4.57
CA PHE A 114 4.14 -11.74 -5.73
C PHE A 114 4.47 -12.43 -7.06
N ASP A 115 5.61 -13.11 -7.14
CA ASP A 115 6.01 -13.82 -8.37
C ASP A 115 5.04 -14.98 -8.68
N VAL A 116 4.72 -15.80 -7.67
CA VAL A 116 3.75 -16.90 -7.80
C VAL A 116 2.37 -16.37 -8.20
N SER A 117 1.88 -15.29 -7.57
CA SER A 117 0.57 -14.72 -7.94
C SER A 117 0.55 -14.08 -9.33
N THR A 118 1.69 -13.60 -9.82
CA THR A 118 1.75 -13.09 -11.20
C THR A 118 1.74 -14.22 -12.21
N GLN A 119 2.27 -15.40 -11.88
CA GLN A 119 2.36 -16.55 -12.80
C GLN A 119 1.16 -17.51 -12.71
N THR A 120 0.55 -17.62 -11.53
CA THR A 120 -0.55 -18.54 -11.24
C THR A 120 -1.74 -17.76 -10.72
N VAL A 121 -2.94 -18.10 -11.18
CA VAL A 121 -4.18 -17.46 -10.75
C VAL A 121 -4.89 -18.40 -9.79
N ASP A 122 -5.16 -17.91 -8.59
CA ASP A 122 -6.12 -18.56 -7.69
C ASP A 122 -7.51 -17.99 -8.00
N HIS A 123 -8.45 -18.83 -8.40
CA HIS A 123 -9.79 -18.38 -8.80
C HIS A 123 -10.62 -17.86 -7.62
N ARG A 124 -10.23 -18.21 -6.38
CA ARG A 124 -10.93 -17.83 -5.14
C ARG A 124 -10.74 -16.35 -4.79
N ILE A 125 -9.67 -15.72 -5.29
CA ILE A 125 -9.44 -14.26 -5.16
C ILE A 125 -10.07 -13.45 -6.29
N GLY A 126 -10.85 -14.10 -7.16
CA GLY A 126 -11.48 -13.51 -8.33
C GLY A 126 -10.60 -13.59 -9.58
N VAL A 127 -11.26 -13.48 -10.73
CA VAL A 127 -10.61 -13.50 -12.05
C VAL A 127 -10.78 -12.14 -12.73
N SER A 128 -9.65 -11.54 -13.11
CA SER A 128 -9.64 -10.34 -13.95
C SER A 128 -8.66 -10.52 -15.11
N ALA A 129 -8.86 -9.73 -16.17
CA ALA A 129 -7.84 -9.62 -17.21
C ALA A 129 -6.52 -9.16 -16.56
N ALA A 130 -5.43 -9.85 -16.89
CA ALA A 130 -4.11 -9.48 -16.41
C ALA A 130 -3.70 -8.11 -16.97
N SER A 131 -3.11 -7.29 -16.11
CA SER A 131 -2.53 -6.01 -16.46
C SER A 131 -1.35 -6.17 -17.42
N GLU A 132 -1.03 -5.09 -18.13
CA GLU A 132 0.14 -5.04 -19.02
C GLU A 132 1.45 -5.41 -18.29
N THR A 133 1.57 -5.02 -17.01
CA THR A 133 2.73 -5.36 -16.17
C THR A 133 2.80 -6.86 -15.86
N GLU A 134 1.68 -7.50 -15.51
CA GLU A 134 1.64 -8.95 -15.28
C GLU A 134 1.97 -9.74 -16.54
N TRP A 135 1.50 -9.28 -17.71
CA TRP A 135 1.87 -9.89 -18.99
C TRP A 135 3.36 -9.79 -19.28
N ARG A 136 3.98 -8.63 -19.05
CA ARG A 136 5.44 -8.46 -19.18
C ARG A 136 6.21 -9.39 -18.24
N LEU A 137 5.77 -9.51 -16.99
CA LEU A 137 6.40 -10.38 -15.99
C LEU A 137 6.35 -11.85 -16.43
N ARG A 138 5.18 -12.32 -16.88
CA ARG A 138 5.01 -13.69 -17.43
C ARG A 138 5.91 -13.92 -18.64
N ALA A 139 5.91 -13.00 -19.60
CA ALA A 139 6.75 -13.12 -20.80
C ALA A 139 8.25 -13.19 -20.46
N LEU A 140 8.71 -12.46 -19.45
CA LEU A 140 10.09 -12.54 -18.97
C LEU A 140 10.38 -13.79 -18.13
N ALA A 141 9.37 -14.38 -17.50
CA ALA A 141 9.52 -15.62 -16.72
C ALA A 141 9.79 -16.84 -17.63
N GLU A 142 9.23 -16.86 -18.84
CA GLU A 142 9.47 -17.88 -19.87
C GLU A 142 10.91 -17.91 -20.40
N VAL A 143 11.67 -16.83 -20.17
CA VAL A 143 13.02 -16.66 -20.71
C VAL A 143 14.05 -16.72 -19.58
N SER A 144 15.17 -17.40 -19.85
CA SER A 144 16.29 -17.48 -18.93
C SER A 144 16.77 -16.07 -18.55
N ALA A 145 17.25 -15.88 -17.31
CA ALA A 145 17.68 -14.57 -16.85
C ALA A 145 18.78 -13.93 -17.73
N ARG A 146 19.57 -14.75 -18.44
CA ARG A 146 20.63 -14.29 -19.36
C ARG A 146 20.06 -13.76 -20.68
N ASP A 147 18.93 -14.31 -21.12
CA ASP A 147 18.33 -14.02 -22.42
C ASP A 147 17.16 -13.03 -22.33
N ARG A 148 16.79 -12.59 -21.11
CA ARG A 148 15.72 -11.59 -20.89
C ARG A 148 15.99 -10.24 -21.56
N ARG A 149 17.25 -9.90 -21.82
CA ARG A 149 17.59 -8.65 -22.52
C ARG A 149 17.18 -8.77 -23.99
N GLY A 150 16.27 -7.90 -24.43
CA GLY A 150 15.74 -7.94 -25.80
C GLY A 150 14.61 -8.95 -26.01
N ALA A 151 14.23 -9.70 -24.96
CA ALA A 151 13.04 -10.58 -25.01
C ALA A 151 11.73 -9.80 -25.13
N LEU A 152 11.72 -8.56 -24.61
CA LEU A 152 10.62 -7.61 -24.75
C LEU A 152 11.15 -6.31 -25.36
N GLU A 153 10.42 -5.77 -26.32
CA GLU A 153 10.63 -4.42 -26.87
C GLU A 153 10.04 -3.38 -25.93
N ASP A 154 10.62 -3.28 -24.73
CA ASP A 154 10.20 -2.33 -23.70
C ASP A 154 11.40 -1.54 -23.19
N PRO A 155 11.41 -0.20 -23.35
CA PRO A 155 12.55 0.64 -22.97
C PRO A 155 12.79 0.64 -21.45
N ILE A 156 11.74 0.49 -20.62
CA ILE A 156 11.86 0.44 -19.16
C ILE A 156 12.53 -0.88 -18.76
N VAL A 157 12.08 -1.99 -19.32
CA VAL A 157 12.68 -3.32 -19.08
C VAL A 157 14.14 -3.33 -19.56
N ALA A 158 14.42 -2.85 -20.76
CA ALA A 158 15.77 -2.76 -21.30
C ALA A 158 16.70 -1.92 -20.39
N THR A 159 16.20 -0.78 -19.91
CA THR A 159 16.90 0.09 -18.97
C THR A 159 17.19 -0.62 -17.65
N GLY A 160 16.21 -1.31 -17.06
CA GLY A 160 16.39 -2.08 -15.83
C GLY A 160 17.39 -3.24 -15.96
N MET A 161 17.38 -3.93 -17.10
CA MET A 161 18.37 -4.97 -17.42
C MET A 161 19.77 -4.39 -17.69
N GLY A 162 19.83 -3.16 -18.23
CA GLY A 162 21.05 -2.35 -18.31
C GLY A 162 21.65 -2.12 -16.93
N LEU A 163 20.86 -1.54 -16.02
CA LEU A 163 21.24 -1.29 -14.63
C LEU A 163 21.75 -2.55 -13.92
N ARG A 164 21.04 -3.69 -14.03
CA ARG A 164 21.47 -4.96 -13.40
C ARG A 164 22.82 -5.44 -13.94
N SER A 165 23.01 -5.37 -15.25
CA SER A 165 24.25 -5.77 -15.89
C SER A 165 25.41 -4.85 -15.49
N ASP A 166 25.20 -3.54 -15.44
CA ASP A 166 26.24 -2.59 -15.05
C ASP A 166 26.71 -2.82 -13.62
N ARG A 167 25.78 -3.10 -12.69
CA ARG A 167 26.08 -3.47 -11.31
C ARG A 167 26.86 -4.78 -11.21
N LEU A 168 26.43 -5.81 -11.94
CA LEU A 168 27.10 -7.11 -11.92
C LEU A 168 28.57 -7.03 -12.38
N HIS A 169 28.86 -6.15 -13.33
CA HIS A 169 30.20 -6.00 -13.91
C HIS A 169 30.96 -4.77 -13.40
N GLY A 170 30.44 -4.05 -12.40
CA GLY A 170 31.09 -2.88 -11.81
C GLY A 170 31.37 -1.72 -12.79
N ARG A 171 30.58 -1.57 -13.86
CA ARG A 171 30.80 -0.50 -14.85
C ARG A 171 30.42 0.86 -14.29
N CYS A 172 31.23 1.89 -14.53
CA CYS A 172 30.91 3.27 -14.14
C CYS A 172 29.90 3.86 -15.14
N THR A 173 28.61 3.71 -14.84
CA THR A 173 27.49 4.22 -15.67
C THR A 173 26.57 5.10 -14.85
N ARG A 174 25.55 5.69 -15.48
CA ARG A 174 24.55 6.52 -14.77
C ARG A 174 23.85 5.80 -13.62
N PHE A 175 23.87 4.47 -13.60
CA PHE A 175 23.28 3.65 -12.52
C PHE A 175 24.27 3.27 -11.42
N ASN A 176 25.56 3.51 -11.66
CA ASN A 176 26.65 3.07 -10.81
C ASN A 176 27.72 4.16 -10.70
N GLY A 177 27.30 5.36 -10.30
CA GLY A 177 28.19 6.43 -9.85
C GLY A 177 28.61 7.45 -10.92
N ASN A 178 28.26 7.29 -12.19
CA ASN A 178 28.54 8.33 -13.18
C ASN A 178 27.49 9.46 -13.09
N VAL A 179 27.90 10.61 -12.54
CA VAL A 179 27.08 11.82 -12.39
C VAL A 179 27.54 12.97 -13.30
N SER A 180 28.41 12.70 -14.28
CA SER A 180 28.99 13.73 -15.15
C SER A 180 27.97 14.50 -16.00
N HIS A 181 26.73 14.01 -16.09
CA HIS A 181 25.64 14.62 -16.84
C HIS A 181 24.52 15.15 -15.93
N THR A 182 24.80 15.37 -14.65
CA THR A 182 23.81 15.70 -13.60
C THR A 182 24.16 17.01 -12.88
N GLU A 183 25.12 17.77 -13.40
CA GLU A 183 25.67 19.00 -12.82
C GLU A 183 24.64 20.09 -12.48
N ASN A 184 23.46 20.08 -13.12
CA ASN A 184 22.36 21.01 -12.86
C ASN A 184 21.04 20.32 -12.49
N ALA A 185 21.08 19.08 -11.99
CA ALA A 185 19.84 18.36 -11.67
C ALA A 185 19.19 18.81 -10.35
N VAL A 186 19.95 19.49 -9.47
CA VAL A 186 19.44 19.98 -8.19
C VAL A 186 19.11 21.47 -8.33
N THR A 187 17.84 21.78 -8.55
CA THR A 187 17.32 23.14 -8.76
C THR A 187 16.64 23.71 -7.52
N PHE A 188 16.79 23.06 -6.37
CA PHE A 188 15.99 23.35 -5.17
C PHE A 188 16.12 24.80 -4.68
N PHE A 189 17.32 25.39 -4.79
CA PHE A 189 17.60 26.76 -4.34
C PHE A 189 17.39 27.82 -5.43
N ASP A 190 16.88 27.44 -6.60
CA ASP A 190 16.60 28.38 -7.69
C ASP A 190 15.32 29.22 -7.42
N ALA A 191 14.55 28.84 -6.40
CA ALA A 191 13.35 29.55 -5.94
C ALA A 191 13.44 29.87 -4.44
N PRO A 192 12.66 30.86 -3.94
CA PRO A 192 12.60 31.16 -2.51
C PRO A 192 12.24 29.92 -1.67
N VAL A 193 13.03 29.67 -0.64
CA VAL A 193 12.83 28.55 0.31
C VAL A 193 12.34 29.08 1.65
N SER A 194 11.52 28.30 2.36
CA SER A 194 11.12 28.67 3.73
C SER A 194 12.31 28.60 4.68
N THR A 195 12.28 29.42 5.74
CA THR A 195 13.30 29.42 6.81
C THR A 195 13.49 28.03 7.41
N SER A 196 12.39 27.32 7.69
CA SER A 196 12.44 25.94 8.19
C SER A 196 13.21 24.98 7.27
N ARG A 197 13.06 25.13 5.94
CA ARG A 197 13.78 24.28 4.98
C ARG A 197 15.26 24.64 4.86
N PHE A 198 15.58 25.92 5.05
CA PHE A 198 16.98 26.33 5.13
C PHE A 198 17.65 25.80 6.41
N ASP A 199 16.95 25.87 7.54
CA ASP A 199 17.42 25.31 8.81
C ASP A 199 17.67 23.79 8.72
N ASP A 200 16.76 23.04 8.08
CA ASP A 200 16.92 21.60 7.83
C ASP A 200 18.18 21.30 6.99
N TRP A 201 18.43 22.10 5.96
CA TRP A 201 19.61 21.97 5.12
C TRP A 201 20.91 22.24 5.89
N VAL A 202 20.95 23.32 6.68
CA VAL A 202 22.10 23.66 7.53
C VAL A 202 22.35 22.57 8.58
N ALA A 203 21.29 22.05 9.20
CA ALA A 203 21.38 21.00 10.21
C ALA A 203 21.91 19.68 9.64
N SER A 204 21.48 19.28 8.44
CA SER A 204 22.00 18.09 7.76
C SER A 204 21.76 18.13 6.25
N PRO A 205 22.78 18.52 5.45
CA PRO A 205 22.66 18.57 3.99
C PRO A 205 22.31 17.22 3.37
N TYR A 206 22.82 16.12 3.94
CA TYR A 206 22.53 14.77 3.47
C TYR A 206 21.06 14.38 3.72
N ARG A 207 20.56 14.59 4.94
CA ARG A 207 19.16 14.27 5.27
C ARG A 207 18.20 15.14 4.46
N PHE A 208 18.54 16.41 4.27
CA PHE A 208 17.82 17.32 3.40
C PHE A 208 17.80 16.82 1.95
N PHE A 209 18.94 16.40 1.38
CA PHE A 209 18.98 15.85 0.03
C PHE A 209 18.07 14.62 -0.12
N VAL A 210 18.13 13.68 0.83
CA VAL A 210 17.29 12.47 0.81
C VAL A 210 15.80 12.80 0.91
N LYS A 211 15.41 13.68 1.85
CA LYS A 211 13.99 13.99 2.10
C LYS A 211 13.41 15.00 1.11
N ALA A 212 14.07 16.15 0.95
CA ALA A 212 13.53 17.30 0.21
C ALA A 212 13.86 17.26 -1.30
N VAL A 213 15.03 16.75 -1.69
CA VAL A 213 15.44 16.69 -3.11
C VAL A 213 15.02 15.38 -3.75
N LEU A 214 15.28 14.24 -3.11
CA LEU A 214 14.87 12.92 -3.62
C LEU A 214 13.43 12.54 -3.29
N GLY A 215 12.75 13.28 -2.40
CA GLY A 215 11.39 12.98 -1.99
C GLY A 215 11.24 11.67 -1.22
N VAL A 216 12.32 11.18 -0.60
CA VAL A 216 12.29 9.90 0.14
C VAL A 216 11.85 10.18 1.56
N ASP A 217 10.66 9.69 1.91
CA ASP A 217 10.20 9.68 3.30
C ASP A 217 10.15 8.27 3.88
N LYS A 218 10.24 8.20 5.20
CA LYS A 218 10.01 6.95 5.91
C LYS A 218 8.51 6.72 5.93
N LEU A 219 8.05 5.66 5.28
CA LEU A 219 6.69 5.16 5.53
C LEU A 219 6.61 4.73 6.99
N GLU A 220 5.74 5.40 7.75
CA GLU A 220 5.46 5.06 9.14
C GLU A 220 4.91 3.63 9.22
N ASP A 221 5.36 2.86 10.23
CA ASP A 221 4.76 1.55 10.48
C ASP A 221 3.43 1.80 11.19
N PRO A 222 2.27 1.40 10.64
CA PRO A 222 1.00 1.55 11.33
C PRO A 222 0.99 0.83 12.68
N ASP A 223 1.85 -0.18 12.88
CA ASP A 223 1.99 -0.89 14.16
C ASP A 223 2.72 -0.01 15.22
N ASP A 224 3.56 0.95 14.82
CA ASP A 224 4.24 1.91 15.71
C ASP A 224 3.29 3.03 16.20
N ALA A 225 2.16 3.24 15.51
CA ALA A 225 1.24 4.38 15.70
C ALA A 225 0.22 4.20 16.84
N ALA A 226 0.43 3.28 17.79
CA ALA A 226 -0.46 3.10 18.94
C ALA A 226 -0.39 4.26 19.96
N GLN A 227 0.51 5.21 19.77
CA GLN A 227 0.69 6.38 20.63
C GLN A 227 0.51 7.68 19.84
N LEU A 228 -0.02 8.70 20.51
CA LEU A 228 -0.11 10.05 19.97
C LEU A 228 1.29 10.53 19.55
N ASP A 229 1.47 10.84 18.26
CA ASP A 229 2.75 11.31 17.76
C ASP A 229 3.12 12.67 18.38
N THR A 230 4.42 12.99 18.36
CA THR A 230 4.95 14.18 19.04
C THR A 230 4.44 15.48 18.39
N LEU A 231 4.20 15.47 17.08
CA LEU A 231 3.73 16.65 16.35
C LEU A 231 2.25 16.90 16.67
N THR A 232 1.40 15.87 16.63
CA THR A 232 -0.01 15.99 17.01
C THR A 232 -0.15 16.40 18.46
N ARG A 233 0.66 15.85 19.37
CA ARG A 233 0.71 16.32 20.77
C ARG A 233 1.03 17.82 20.85
N GLY A 234 2.07 18.26 20.14
CA GLY A 234 2.46 19.67 20.10
C GLY A 234 1.34 20.55 19.54
N ASN A 235 0.71 20.14 18.44
CA ASN A 235 -0.39 20.87 17.80
C ASN A 235 -1.60 21.01 18.73
N LEU A 236 -1.98 19.96 19.46
CA LEU A 236 -3.09 20.02 20.42
C LEU A 236 -2.78 20.99 21.56
N ILE A 237 -1.55 20.96 22.10
CA ILE A 237 -1.11 21.91 23.13
C ILE A 237 -1.15 23.35 22.59
N HIS A 238 -0.62 23.58 21.37
CA HIS A 238 -0.64 24.89 20.74
C HIS A 238 -2.05 25.40 20.51
N LEU A 239 -2.96 24.55 20.04
CA LEU A 239 -4.35 24.92 19.82
C LEU A 239 -5.07 25.28 21.13
N SER A 240 -4.85 24.51 22.20
CA SER A 240 -5.40 24.82 23.52
C SER A 240 -4.88 26.15 24.05
N LEU A 241 -3.58 26.41 23.92
CA LEU A 241 -2.98 27.68 24.33
C LEU A 241 -3.43 28.86 23.47
N GLU A 242 -3.55 28.68 22.16
CA GLU A 242 -4.04 29.70 21.23
C GLU A 242 -5.47 30.12 21.59
N ARG A 243 -6.37 29.15 21.79
CA ARG A 243 -7.76 29.43 22.21
C ARG A 243 -7.82 30.14 23.56
N TYR A 244 -6.96 29.74 24.51
CA TYR A 244 -6.88 30.35 25.83
C TYR A 244 -6.39 31.81 25.76
N VAL A 245 -5.31 32.07 25.01
CA VAL A 245 -4.76 33.41 24.81
C VAL A 245 -5.76 34.30 24.07
N GLN A 246 -6.39 33.79 23.02
CA GLN A 246 -7.41 34.53 22.28
C GLN A 246 -8.59 34.90 23.18
N GLY A 247 -9.12 33.96 23.97
CA GLY A 247 -10.19 34.24 24.93
C GLY A 247 -9.78 35.29 25.97
N THR A 248 -8.53 35.27 26.43
CA THR A 248 -8.00 36.29 27.36
C THR A 248 -7.93 37.66 26.70
N ILE A 249 -7.49 37.74 25.44
CA ILE A 249 -7.48 38.99 24.65
C ILE A 249 -8.91 39.51 24.47
N ASP A 250 -9.88 38.62 24.28
CA ASP A 250 -11.29 38.94 24.12
C ASP A 250 -12.01 39.28 25.45
N GLY A 251 -11.26 39.33 26.56
CA GLY A 251 -11.74 39.80 27.87
C GLY A 251 -12.28 38.71 28.80
N VAL A 252 -12.05 37.43 28.49
CA VAL A 252 -12.37 36.31 29.39
C VAL A 252 -11.28 36.20 30.47
N ASP A 253 -11.68 35.88 31.70
CA ASP A 253 -10.73 35.73 32.82
C ASP A 253 -9.72 34.60 32.57
N ALA A 254 -8.44 34.94 32.75
CA ALA A 254 -7.30 34.06 32.55
C ALA A 254 -7.07 33.15 33.77
N THR A 255 -7.90 32.11 33.92
CA THR A 255 -7.78 31.13 35.02
C THR A 255 -7.24 29.79 34.55
N LEU A 256 -6.58 29.06 35.47
CA LEU A 256 -6.11 27.70 35.21
C LEU A 256 -7.28 26.75 34.88
N ASP A 257 -8.40 26.89 35.58
CA ASP A 257 -9.59 26.06 35.34
C ASP A 257 -10.10 26.21 33.90
N ARG A 258 -10.05 27.43 33.36
CA ARG A 258 -10.46 27.68 31.96
C ARG A 258 -9.50 27.06 30.95
N LEU A 259 -8.19 27.07 31.23
CA LEU A 259 -7.21 26.38 30.38
C LEU A 259 -7.43 24.87 30.39
N ILE A 260 -7.77 24.29 31.54
CA ILE A 260 -8.08 22.87 31.68
C ILE A 260 -9.33 22.53 30.85
N GLU A 261 -10.41 23.30 31.00
CA GLU A 261 -11.67 23.11 30.25
C GLU A 261 -11.45 23.15 28.73
N LEU A 262 -10.74 24.17 28.22
CA LEU A 262 -10.40 24.28 26.80
C LEU A 262 -9.52 23.12 26.30
N SER A 263 -8.62 22.63 27.16
CA SER A 263 -7.77 21.49 26.82
C SER A 263 -8.58 20.20 26.72
N GLU A 264 -9.54 20.00 27.62
CA GLU A 264 -10.47 18.86 27.59
C GLU A 264 -11.36 18.88 26.35
N GLU A 265 -11.90 20.05 25.97
CA GLU A 265 -12.69 20.22 24.73
C GLU A 265 -11.87 19.86 23.47
N VAL A 266 -10.65 20.38 23.36
CA VAL A 266 -9.75 20.11 22.24
C VAL A 266 -9.39 18.62 22.16
N LEU A 267 -9.10 17.99 23.30
CA LEU A 267 -8.80 16.56 23.38
C LEU A 267 -10.01 15.69 23.05
N ALA A 268 -11.20 16.08 23.49
CA ALA A 268 -12.46 15.39 23.18
C ALA A 268 -12.76 15.42 21.68
N GLY A 269 -12.54 16.56 21.01
CA GLY A 269 -12.66 16.67 19.55
C GLY A 269 -11.68 15.76 18.81
N ALA A 270 -10.39 15.82 19.17
CA ALA A 270 -9.35 15.01 18.53
C ALA A 270 -9.57 13.49 18.66
N ARG A 271 -10.20 13.08 19.76
CA ARG A 271 -10.60 11.69 20.05
C ARG A 271 -11.63 11.14 19.07
N VAL A 272 -12.57 11.97 18.63
CA VAL A 272 -13.61 11.57 17.65
C VAL A 272 -13.00 11.36 16.26
N ASP A 273 -11.98 12.14 15.89
CA ASP A 273 -11.40 12.14 14.54
C ASP A 273 -10.40 11.02 14.26
N VAL A 274 -9.88 10.34 15.30
CA VAL A 274 -8.84 9.30 15.15
C VAL A 274 -9.22 8.06 15.95
N PRO A 275 -10.06 7.12 15.46
CA PRO A 275 -10.60 5.98 16.24
C PRO A 275 -9.60 4.85 16.59
N GLY A 276 -8.31 4.97 16.28
CA GLY A 276 -7.28 3.94 16.53
C GLY A 276 -6.98 3.60 18.00
N TRP A 277 -7.72 4.20 18.95
CA TRP A 277 -7.55 4.17 20.41
C TRP A 277 -8.69 3.41 21.11
N LEU A 278 -9.64 2.86 20.37
CA LEU A 278 -10.81 2.17 20.92
C LEU A 278 -10.42 0.92 21.74
N PRO A 279 -10.88 0.80 23.00
CA PRO A 279 -10.67 -0.40 23.81
C PRO A 279 -11.52 -1.59 23.32
N GLN A 280 -11.04 -2.80 23.62
CA GLN A 280 -11.54 -4.12 23.14
C GLN A 280 -13.06 -4.39 23.22
N ARG A 281 -13.82 -3.63 24.00
CA ARG A 281 -15.23 -3.95 24.30
C ARG A 281 -16.16 -3.70 23.12
N GLU A 282 -15.93 -2.65 22.34
CA GLU A 282 -16.87 -2.23 21.29
C GLU A 282 -16.82 -3.12 20.03
N LEU A 283 -15.68 -3.78 19.76
CA LEU A 283 -15.54 -4.68 18.61
C LEU A 283 -16.12 -6.08 18.86
N ALA A 284 -16.18 -6.53 20.12
CA ALA A 284 -16.88 -7.76 20.47
C ALA A 284 -18.40 -7.58 20.30
N GLU A 285 -18.94 -6.43 20.70
CA GLU A 285 -20.33 -6.06 20.41
C GLU A 285 -20.59 -5.98 18.92
N TRP A 286 -19.70 -5.36 18.13
CA TRP A 286 -19.83 -5.30 16.68
C TRP A 286 -19.84 -6.68 16.01
N PHE A 287 -18.96 -7.60 16.42
CA PHE A 287 -18.89 -8.96 15.87
C PHE A 287 -20.13 -9.80 16.22
N GLU A 288 -20.68 -9.63 17.43
CA GLU A 288 -21.94 -10.27 17.80
C GLU A 288 -23.13 -9.69 17.01
N LEU A 289 -23.11 -8.38 16.71
CA LEU A 289 -24.11 -7.73 15.87
C LEU A 289 -24.04 -8.22 14.41
N ASP A 290 -22.85 -8.30 13.78
CA ASP A 290 -22.69 -8.83 12.41
C ASP A 290 -23.07 -10.32 12.33
N ARG A 291 -22.84 -11.09 13.40
CA ARG A 291 -23.30 -12.49 13.48
C ARG A 291 -24.82 -12.58 13.64
N ALA A 292 -25.43 -11.73 14.45
CA ALA A 292 -26.88 -11.69 14.65
C ALA A 292 -27.61 -11.29 13.36
N ASP A 293 -27.10 -10.30 12.63
CA ASP A 293 -27.66 -9.87 11.35
C ASP A 293 -27.66 -11.01 10.31
N ARG A 294 -26.64 -11.88 10.32
CA ARG A 294 -26.61 -13.10 9.48
C ARG A 294 -27.66 -14.17 9.84
N ALA A 295 -28.15 -14.17 11.08
CA ALA A 295 -29.15 -15.15 11.52
C ALA A 295 -30.58 -14.72 11.12
N ASP A 296 -30.79 -13.42 10.89
CA ASP A 296 -32.10 -12.85 10.58
C ASP A 296 -32.35 -12.58 9.08
N GLY A 297 -31.35 -12.80 8.22
CA GLY A 297 -31.48 -12.83 6.75
C GLY A 297 -30.95 -11.59 6.04
#